data_AF-T1HA75-F1
#
_entry.id   AF-T1HA75-F1
#
_cell.length_a   1.000
_cell.length_b   1.000
_cell.length_c   1.000
_cell.angle_alpha   90.00
_cell.angle_beta   90.00
_cell.angle_gamma   90.00
#
_symmetry.space_group_name_H-M   'P 1'
#
loop_
_entity.id
_entity.type
_entity.pdbx_description
1 polymer ?
#
loop_
_entity_poly.entity_id
_entity_poly.type
_entity_poly.pdbx_seq_one_letter_code
_entity_poly.pdbx_strand_id
1 'polypeptide(L)'
;MSLLNGYRHPWKSRNNHFLRYSDLRPKEERKPTLSELANQKHALQKLNGWKIYHLNSQMEDMVNSETEFFGLYTSLLSSLEIKQKKCKNKDIDREISRINERIRANFQRSKVVKDQIQEAKQQVMKLFEHKSYVADIINRNVTKRPVKKRDRI
;
A
#
# COMPACT_ATOMS: atom_id res chain seq x y z
N MET A 1 -8.43 17.46 -44.36
CA MET A 1 -9.91 17.47 -44.48
C MET A 1 -10.46 16.31 -43.67
N SER A 2 -11.08 16.56 -42.52
CA SER A 2 -11.62 15.51 -41.65
C SER A 2 -13.01 15.06 -42.12
N LEU A 3 -13.23 13.75 -42.28
CA LEU A 3 -14.52 13.15 -42.62
C LEU A 3 -15.60 13.37 -41.53
N LEU A 4 -15.23 13.86 -40.36
CA LEU A 4 -16.13 13.99 -39.19
C LEU A 4 -17.09 15.18 -39.26
N ASN A 5 -16.73 16.25 -39.99
CA ASN A 5 -17.52 17.49 -40.03
C ASN A 5 -18.58 17.53 -41.14
N GLY A 6 -18.66 16.49 -41.99
CA GLY A 6 -19.49 16.51 -43.20
C GLY A 6 -20.85 15.80 -43.09
N TYR A 7 -21.06 14.91 -42.10
CA TYR A 7 -22.29 14.12 -42.05
C TYR A 7 -23.48 15.00 -41.61
N ARG A 8 -24.41 15.27 -42.53
CA ARG A 8 -25.75 15.85 -42.29
C ARG A 8 -26.78 14.96 -42.98
N HIS A 9 -27.66 14.32 -42.22
CA HIS A 9 -28.73 13.50 -42.80
C HIS A 9 -30.03 14.33 -42.96
N PRO A 10 -30.76 14.20 -44.09
CA PRO A 10 -31.97 14.98 -44.35
C PRO A 10 -33.24 14.46 -43.66
N TRP A 11 -33.21 13.30 -43.01
CA TRP A 11 -34.38 12.72 -42.34
C TRP A 11 -34.40 12.98 -40.83
N LYS A 12 -35.61 13.04 -40.25
CA LYS A 12 -35.84 13.16 -38.80
C LYS A 12 -35.39 11.88 -38.10
N SER A 13 -34.51 12.02 -37.10
CA SER A 13 -34.11 10.89 -36.26
C SER A 13 -35.26 10.44 -35.35
N ARG A 14 -35.32 9.14 -35.07
CA ARG A 14 -36.22 8.57 -34.06
C ARG A 14 -35.72 8.92 -32.66
N ASN A 15 -36.63 9.06 -31.70
CA ASN A 15 -36.27 9.31 -30.30
C ASN A 15 -35.27 8.24 -29.81
N ASN A 16 -34.22 8.69 -29.10
CA ASN A 16 -33.13 7.86 -28.55
C ASN A 16 -32.22 7.15 -29.56
N HIS A 17 -32.21 7.56 -30.84
CA HIS A 17 -31.21 7.07 -31.80
C HIS A 17 -29.95 7.95 -31.81
N PHE A 18 -28.78 7.31 -31.67
CA PHE A 18 -27.47 7.94 -31.78
C PHE A 18 -27.11 8.19 -33.25
N LEU A 19 -26.69 9.40 -33.59
CA LEU A 19 -26.41 9.83 -34.97
C LEU A 19 -24.91 10.03 -35.22
N ARG A 20 -24.15 10.27 -34.15
CA ARG A 20 -22.70 10.44 -34.16
C ARG A 20 -22.06 9.60 -33.06
N TYR A 21 -20.80 9.21 -33.28
CA TYR A 21 -20.02 8.51 -32.26
C TYR A 21 -19.87 9.34 -30.97
N SER A 22 -19.92 10.68 -31.06
CA SER A 22 -19.90 11.60 -29.91
C SER A 22 -21.16 11.59 -29.05
N ASP A 23 -22.27 11.07 -29.58
CA ASP A 23 -23.55 10.98 -28.87
C ASP A 23 -23.52 9.83 -27.84
N LEU A 24 -22.59 8.89 -28.02
CA LEU A 24 -22.27 7.85 -27.06
C LEU A 24 -21.09 8.31 -26.21
N ARG A 25 -21.38 8.75 -24.99
CA ARG A 25 -20.36 8.91 -23.95
C ARG A 25 -20.41 7.72 -23.01
N PRO A 26 -19.27 7.19 -22.54
CA PRO A 26 -19.26 6.24 -21.43
C PRO A 26 -20.12 6.80 -20.31
N LYS A 27 -21.06 6.00 -19.80
CA LYS A 27 -21.88 6.40 -18.67
C LYS A 27 -20.96 6.70 -17.50
N GLU A 28 -20.88 7.96 -17.10
CA GLU A 28 -20.09 8.33 -15.94
C GLU A 28 -20.65 7.60 -14.72
N GLU A 29 -19.82 6.80 -14.05
CA GLU A 29 -20.21 6.17 -12.81
C GLU A 29 -20.49 7.26 -11.78
N ARG A 30 -21.74 7.33 -11.33
CA ARG A 30 -22.15 8.27 -10.29
C ARG A 30 -21.31 7.99 -9.05
N LYS A 31 -20.47 8.95 -8.66
CA LYS A 31 -19.75 8.89 -7.40
C LYS A 31 -20.76 8.86 -6.24
N PRO A 32 -20.61 7.94 -5.28
CA PRO A 32 -21.51 7.88 -4.13
C PRO A 32 -21.43 9.18 -3.34
N THR A 33 -22.58 9.66 -2.88
CA THR A 33 -22.64 10.86 -2.04
C THR A 33 -22.06 10.57 -0.65
N LEU A 34 -21.67 11.63 0.07
CA LEU A 34 -21.16 11.49 1.44
C LEU A 34 -22.16 10.77 2.37
N SER A 35 -23.46 11.05 2.20
CA SER A 35 -24.51 10.38 2.96
C SER A 35 -24.59 8.88 2.61
N GLU A 36 -24.47 8.50 1.34
CA GLU A 36 -24.44 7.09 0.93
C GLU A 36 -23.21 6.37 1.48
N LEU A 37 -22.05 7.03 1.51
CA LEU A 37 -20.82 6.50 2.09
C LEU A 37 -20.93 6.31 3.61
N ALA A 38 -21.45 7.29 4.33
CA ALA A 38 -21.62 7.26 5.78
C ALA A 38 -22.62 6.17 6.22
N ASN A 39 -23.66 5.92 5.43
CA ASN A 39 -24.69 4.92 5.72
C ASN A 39 -24.36 3.50 5.23
N GLN A 40 -23.16 3.27 4.67
CA GLN A 40 -22.75 1.91 4.33
C GLN A 40 -22.69 1.03 5.58
N LYS A 41 -23.04 -0.25 5.42
CA LYS A 41 -22.92 -1.24 6.48
C LYS A 41 -21.48 -1.23 7.02
N HIS A 42 -21.35 -1.03 8.33
CA HIS A 42 -20.08 -1.02 9.04
C HIS A 42 -19.07 0.07 8.59
N ALA A 43 -19.54 1.22 8.07
CA ALA A 43 -18.67 2.32 7.61
C ALA A 43 -17.59 2.72 8.63
N LEU A 44 -17.97 2.89 9.90
CA LEU A 44 -17.03 3.25 10.98
C LEU A 44 -16.08 2.09 11.34
N GLN A 45 -16.50 0.84 11.21
CA GLN A 45 -15.62 -0.32 11.46
C GLN A 45 -14.59 -0.49 10.33
N LYS A 46 -14.96 -0.19 9.08
CA LYS A 46 -14.01 -0.16 7.96
C LYS A 46 -12.88 0.83 8.19
N LEU A 47 -13.17 1.96 8.84
CA LEU A 47 -12.18 2.96 9.24
C LEU A 47 -11.23 2.46 10.33
N ASN A 48 -11.72 1.62 11.25
CA ASN A 48 -10.90 0.95 12.27
C ASN A 48 -10.20 -0.33 11.76
N GLY A 49 -10.20 -0.55 10.45
CA GLY A 49 -9.95 -1.85 9.83
C GLY A 49 -8.69 -2.57 10.30
N TRP A 50 -8.86 -3.86 10.62
CA TRP A 50 -7.81 -4.81 10.97
C TRP A 50 -6.62 -4.82 9.98
N LYS A 51 -6.85 -4.45 8.71
CA LYS A 51 -5.82 -4.36 7.68
C LYS A 51 -4.71 -3.36 8.03
N ILE A 52 -5.07 -2.21 8.62
CA ILE A 52 -4.09 -1.18 9.02
C ILE A 52 -3.24 -1.71 10.16
N TYR A 53 -3.89 -2.33 11.16
CA TYR A 53 -3.20 -2.96 12.28
C TYR A 53 -2.25 -4.07 11.81
N HIS A 54 -2.73 -4.95 10.92
CA HIS A 54 -1.94 -6.03 10.36
C HIS A 54 -0.75 -5.52 9.56
N LEU A 55 -0.95 -4.49 8.73
CA LEU A 55 0.14 -3.86 7.98
C LEU A 55 1.20 -3.29 8.91
N ASN A 56 0.79 -2.56 9.95
CA ASN A 56 1.70 -1.99 10.94
C ASN A 56 2.48 -3.08 11.69
N SER A 57 1.80 -4.16 12.10
CA SER A 57 2.42 -5.33 12.74
C SER A 57 3.46 -5.97 11.83
N GLN A 58 3.10 -6.26 10.57
CA GLN A 58 4.03 -6.88 9.62
C GLN A 58 5.26 -6.01 9.34
N MET A 59 5.10 -4.70 9.27
CA MET A 59 6.23 -3.78 9.13
C MET A 59 7.13 -3.81 10.36
N GLU A 60 6.56 -3.93 11.56
CA GLU A 60 7.31 -4.05 12.81
C GLU A 60 8.07 -5.38 12.91
N ASP A 61 7.42 -6.48 12.53
CA ASP A 61 8.03 -7.80 12.46
C ASP A 61 9.23 -7.81 11.49
N MET A 62 9.13 -7.09 10.38
CA MET A 62 10.23 -6.96 9.42
C MET A 62 11.42 -6.17 10.01
N VAL A 63 11.17 -5.09 10.77
CA VAL A 63 12.21 -4.34 11.50
C VAL A 63 12.88 -5.22 12.57
N ASN A 64 12.10 -6.04 13.27
CA ASN A 64 12.60 -6.97 14.27
C ASN A 64 13.47 -8.05 13.63
N SER A 65 13.02 -8.64 12.51
CA SER A 65 13.80 -9.63 11.75
C SER A 65 15.14 -9.06 11.26
N GLU A 66 15.18 -7.83 10.73
CA GLU A 66 16.45 -7.17 10.37
C GLU A 66 17.38 -6.99 11.58
N THR A 67 16.82 -6.76 12.77
CA THR A 67 17.61 -6.67 14.00
C THR A 67 18.22 -8.02 14.40
N GLU A 68 17.48 -9.11 14.23
CA GLU A 68 18.00 -10.47 14.42
C GLU A 68 19.13 -10.80 13.44
N PHE A 69 19.00 -10.40 12.17
CA PHE A 69 20.06 -10.55 11.17
C PHE A 69 21.35 -9.81 11.56
N PHE A 70 21.26 -8.64 12.20
CA PHE A 70 22.45 -7.97 12.74
C PHE A 70 23.17 -8.80 13.80
N GLY A 71 22.42 -9.48 14.68
CA GLY A 71 22.98 -10.41 15.65
C GLY A 71 23.73 -11.55 14.97
N LEU A 72 23.13 -12.16 13.94
CA LEU A 72 23.73 -13.23 13.16
C LEU A 72 25.01 -12.78 12.44
N TYR A 73 24.98 -11.63 11.77
CA TYR A 73 26.16 -11.07 11.11
C TYR A 73 27.29 -10.81 12.09
N THR A 74 26.99 -10.23 13.25
CA THR A 74 28.00 -9.92 14.28
C THR A 74 28.63 -11.19 14.84
N SER A 75 27.81 -12.20 15.14
CA SER A 75 28.26 -13.51 15.62
C SER A 75 29.13 -14.23 14.59
N LEU A 76 28.69 -14.24 13.33
CA LEU A 76 29.42 -14.88 12.23
C LEU A 76 30.76 -14.20 11.97
N LEU A 77 30.78 -12.86 11.92
CA LEU A 77 32.01 -12.09 11.74
C LEU A 77 33.02 -12.39 12.86
N SER A 78 32.56 -12.39 14.11
CA SER A 78 33.39 -12.72 15.28
C SER A 78 33.98 -14.13 15.18
N SER A 79 33.18 -15.12 14.78
CA SER A 79 33.63 -16.51 14.60
C SER A 79 34.70 -16.63 13.50
N LEU A 80 34.48 -15.95 12.37
CA LEU A 80 35.41 -15.96 11.25
C LEU A 80 36.71 -15.24 11.55
N GLU A 81 36.67 -14.11 12.27
CA GLU A 81 37.88 -13.39 12.70
C GLU A 81 38.73 -14.23 13.67
N ILE A 82 38.10 -15.00 14.57
CA ILE A 82 38.82 -15.95 15.44
C ILE A 82 39.48 -17.06 14.60
N LYS A 83 38.75 -17.63 13.63
CA LYS A 83 39.30 -18.65 12.71
C LYS A 83 40.45 -18.10 11.88
N GLN A 84 40.34 -16.87 11.42
CA GLN A 84 41.35 -16.19 10.64
C GLN A 84 42.67 -16.07 11.42
N LYS A 85 42.61 -15.58 12.67
CA LYS A 85 43.78 -15.45 13.54
C LYS A 85 44.51 -16.77 13.82
N LYS A 86 43.79 -17.90 13.78
CA LYS A 86 44.36 -19.24 14.00
C LYS A 86 44.83 -19.91 12.70
N CYS A 87 44.49 -19.35 11.54
CA CYS A 87 44.80 -19.94 10.25
C CYS A 87 46.26 -19.65 9.84
N LYS A 88 47.01 -20.70 9.51
CA LYS A 88 48.38 -20.57 8.98
C LYS A 88 48.45 -20.66 7.45
N ASN A 89 47.35 -21.05 6.80
CA ASN A 89 47.26 -21.19 5.36
C ASN A 89 46.84 -19.84 4.73
N LYS A 90 47.70 -19.28 3.88
CA LYS A 90 47.49 -17.98 3.22
C LYS A 90 46.29 -17.95 2.27
N ASP A 91 45.98 -19.06 1.60
CA ASP A 91 44.84 -19.11 0.68
C ASP A 91 43.51 -19.10 1.44
N ILE A 92 43.44 -19.84 2.55
CA ILE A 92 42.28 -19.85 3.43
C ILE A 92 42.09 -18.47 4.10
N ASP A 93 43.17 -17.82 4.51
CA ASP A 93 43.13 -16.46 5.08
C ASP A 93 42.56 -15.42 4.09
N ARG A 94 42.96 -15.50 2.81
CA ARG A 94 42.41 -14.65 1.74
C ARG A 94 40.91 -14.89 1.53
N GLU A 95 40.49 -16.16 1.49
CA GLU A 95 39.07 -16.49 1.35
C GLU A 95 38.24 -16.03 2.56
N ILE A 96 38.75 -16.18 3.79
CA ILE A 96 38.08 -15.66 4.99
C ILE A 96 37.97 -14.12 4.92
N SER A 97 39.03 -13.43 4.50
CA SER A 97 39.00 -11.98 4.31
C SER A 97 37.92 -11.55 3.33
N ARG A 98 37.84 -12.22 2.18
CA ARG A 98 36.83 -11.98 1.15
C ARG A 98 35.41 -12.23 1.67
N ILE A 99 35.20 -13.30 2.43
CA ILE A 99 33.90 -13.61 3.05
C ILE A 99 33.52 -12.52 4.07
N ASN A 100 34.46 -12.10 4.92
CA ASN A 100 34.25 -11.05 5.91
C ASN A 100 33.86 -9.72 5.27
N GLU A 101 34.49 -9.32 4.16
CA GLU A 101 34.08 -8.13 3.41
C GLU A 101 32.65 -8.25 2.87
N ARG A 102 32.27 -9.40 2.32
CA ARG A 102 30.89 -9.64 1.85
C ARG A 102 29.87 -9.57 2.99
N ILE A 103 30.22 -10.10 4.17
CA ILE A 103 29.37 -10.01 5.36
C ILE A 103 29.20 -8.55 5.79
N ARG A 104 30.28 -7.78 5.89
CA ARG A 104 30.21 -6.35 6.25
C ARG A 104 29.37 -5.55 5.25
N ALA A 105 29.52 -5.83 3.95
CA ALA A 105 28.73 -5.20 2.91
C ALA A 105 27.23 -5.56 2.99
N ASN A 106 26.90 -6.82 3.33
CA ASN A 106 25.52 -7.23 3.59
C ASN A 106 24.96 -6.55 4.84
N PHE A 107 25.74 -6.50 5.93
CA PHE A 107 25.35 -5.81 7.16
C PHE A 107 24.95 -4.36 6.92
N GLN A 108 25.76 -3.63 6.14
CA GLN A 108 25.45 -2.24 5.79
C GLN A 108 24.16 -2.13 4.95
N ARG A 109 23.93 -3.06 4.01
CA ARG A 109 22.68 -3.10 3.22
C ARG A 109 21.47 -3.36 4.11
N SER A 110 21.53 -4.33 5.03
CA SER A 110 20.48 -4.57 6.01
C SER A 110 20.20 -3.35 6.90
N LYS A 111 21.24 -2.59 7.27
CA LYS A 111 21.06 -1.33 8.01
C LYS A 111 20.23 -0.31 7.23
N VAL A 112 20.58 -0.10 5.96
CA VAL A 112 19.82 0.80 5.08
C VAL A 112 18.38 0.33 4.91
N VAL A 113 18.17 -0.97 4.71
CA VAL A 113 16.83 -1.56 4.55
C VAL A 113 16.00 -1.35 5.82
N LYS A 114 16.55 -1.60 7.01
CA LYS A 114 15.86 -1.35 8.27
C LYS A 114 15.42 0.11 8.42
N ASP A 115 16.32 1.05 8.13
CA ASP A 115 16.01 2.48 8.23
C ASP A 115 14.89 2.88 7.24
N GLN A 116 14.94 2.37 6.01
CA GLN A 116 13.91 2.61 4.99
C GLN A 116 12.56 1.99 5.35
N ILE A 117 12.54 0.80 5.94
CA ILE A 117 11.30 0.17 6.43
C ILE A 117 10.69 1.01 7.55
N GLN A 118 11.51 1.48 8.48
CA GLN A 118 11.05 2.31 9.57
C GLN A 118 10.47 3.64 9.07
N GLU A 119 11.09 4.26 8.07
CA GLU A 119 10.57 5.45 7.42
C GLU A 119 9.26 5.16 6.68
N ALA A 120 9.20 4.09 5.89
CA ALA A 120 7.99 3.68 5.18
C ALA A 120 6.83 3.41 6.14
N LYS A 121 7.09 2.77 7.29
CA LYS A 121 6.11 2.58 8.37
C LYS A 121 5.56 3.92 8.85
N GLN A 122 6.43 4.89 9.15
CA GLN A 122 6.00 6.22 9.58
C GLN A 122 5.16 6.93 8.51
N GLN A 123 5.56 6.88 7.25
CA GLN A 123 4.83 7.50 6.14
C GLN A 123 3.44 6.87 5.96
N VAL A 124 3.34 5.54 6.00
CA VAL A 124 2.06 4.83 5.92
C VAL A 124 1.16 5.17 7.10
N MET A 125 1.70 5.22 8.32
CA MET A 125 0.90 5.56 9.49
C MET A 125 0.40 7.01 9.47
N LYS A 126 1.19 7.95 8.91
CA LYS A 126 0.75 9.33 8.66
C LYS A 126 -0.48 9.42 7.77
N LEU A 127 -0.61 8.54 6.77
CA LEU A 127 -1.80 8.48 5.93
C LEU A 127 -3.08 8.21 6.73
N PHE A 128 -3.00 7.70 7.95
CA PHE A 128 -4.16 7.42 8.79
C PHE A 128 -4.37 8.44 9.92
N GLU A 129 -3.59 9.51 10.01
CA GLU A 129 -3.76 10.55 11.05
C GLU A 129 -5.12 11.25 10.97
N HIS A 130 -5.66 11.40 9.76
CA HIS A 130 -6.97 12.00 9.52
C HIS A 130 -8.17 11.09 9.91
N LYS A 131 -7.89 9.92 10.49
CA LYS A 131 -8.90 8.93 10.86
C LYS A 131 -9.96 9.50 11.80
N SER A 132 -9.57 10.24 12.83
CA SER A 132 -10.52 10.87 13.77
C SER A 132 -11.45 11.85 13.07
N TYR A 133 -10.88 12.71 12.22
CA TYR A 133 -11.63 13.67 11.42
C TYR A 133 -12.65 12.99 10.48
N VAL A 134 -12.24 11.91 9.80
CA VAL A 134 -13.16 11.14 8.95
C VAL A 134 -14.23 10.43 9.76
N ALA A 135 -13.91 9.93 10.96
CA ALA A 135 -14.91 9.36 11.87
C ALA A 135 -15.99 10.39 12.22
N ASP A 136 -15.59 11.63 12.53
CA ASP A 136 -16.52 12.72 12.84
C ASP A 136 -17.42 13.05 11.66
N ILE A 137 -16.86 13.13 10.44
CA ILE A 137 -17.64 13.36 9.22
C ILE A 137 -18.67 12.25 9.02
N ILE A 138 -18.25 10.98 9.14
CA ILE A 138 -19.16 9.83 9.01
C ILE A 138 -20.28 9.95 10.03
N ASN A 139 -19.96 10.15 11.31
CA ASN A 139 -20.95 10.24 12.38
C ASN A 139 -21.94 11.39 12.20
N ARG A 140 -21.51 12.52 11.64
CA ARG A 140 -22.40 13.66 11.31
C ARG A 140 -23.37 13.36 10.16
N ASN A 141 -23.00 12.49 9.24
CA ASN A 141 -23.76 12.20 8.00
C ASN A 141 -24.54 10.88 8.05
N VAL A 142 -24.36 10.06 9.09
CA VAL A 142 -25.17 8.88 9.34
C VAL A 142 -26.62 9.30 9.57
N THR A 143 -27.53 8.70 8.81
CA THR A 143 -28.96 8.94 8.95
C THR A 143 -29.46 8.17 10.17
N LYS A 144 -29.88 8.88 11.23
CA LYS A 144 -30.46 8.28 12.45
C LYS A 144 -31.86 7.68 12.24
N ARG A 145 -32.46 7.84 11.05
CA ARG A 145 -33.79 7.31 10.75
C ARG A 145 -33.69 5.83 10.41
N PRO A 146 -34.56 4.96 10.96
CA PRO A 146 -34.58 3.57 10.57
C PRO A 146 -34.89 3.51 9.06
N VAL A 147 -33.99 2.91 8.29
CA VAL A 147 -34.23 2.59 6.88
C VAL A 147 -35.37 1.59 6.89
N LYS A 148 -36.59 2.04 6.59
CA LYS A 148 -37.73 1.16 6.35
C LYS A 148 -37.28 0.16 5.29
N LYS A 149 -37.11 -1.11 5.67
CA LYS A 149 -36.92 -2.19 4.71
C LYS A 149 -38.04 -2.07 3.68
N ARG A 150 -37.71 -1.68 2.45
CA ARG A 150 -38.58 -1.98 1.33
C ARG A 150 -38.45 -3.49 1.16
N ASP A 151 -39.39 -4.22 1.72
CA ASP A 151 -39.58 -5.61 1.36
C ASP A 151 -39.76 -5.65 -0.17
N ARG A 152 -38.93 -6.45 -0.83
CA ARG A 152 -39.07 -6.72 -2.25
C ARG A 152 -40.29 -7.63 -2.39
N ILE A 153 -41.36 -7.10 -2.96
CA ILE A 153 -42.48 -7.88 -3.53
C ILE A 153 -42.00 -8.48 -4.84
#